data_AF-A0A0B6ZJD6-F1
#
_entry.id   AF-A0A0B6ZJD6-F1
#
_cell.length_a   1.000
_cell.length_b   1.000
_cell.length_c   1.000
_cell.angle_alpha   90.00
_cell.angle_beta   90.00
_cell.angle_gamma   90.00
#
_symmetry.space_group_name_H-M   'P 1'
#
loop_
_entity.id
_entity.type
_entity.pdbx_description
1 polymer ?
#
loop_
_entity_poly.entity_id
_entity_poly.type
_entity_poly.pdbx_seq_one_letter_code
_entity_poly.pdbx_strand_id
1 'polypeptide(L)'
;MSVQSFVNKRKKTFIGLPAPLGYVPGLGRGATGFTTRSDIGPARDADDIPEDRHAPPNKKNKQDKEEEEEDLNDANYDEFSGYGGSLCSKDPYDKDDEEADAIYEAVDKRMDEKRKERREEKLKIDIEKFRQERPKIQQQFSDLKRDLVNVSVTDWNNLPEVGDARNRKQRTGRTEKFTPVPDSVLARAAAQNSMNSSISEQDQKYGGLATPFGAITPLGSATPSRSEE
;
A
#
# COMPACT_ATOMS: atom_id res chain seq x y z
N MET A 1 42.29 13.71 -10.57
CA MET A 1 40.93 13.99 -11.06
C MET A 1 40.29 12.67 -11.43
N SER A 2 39.28 12.21 -10.68
CA SER A 2 38.50 11.03 -11.03
C SER A 2 37.04 11.34 -10.76
N VAL A 3 36.30 11.64 -11.82
CA VAL A 3 34.85 11.82 -11.79
C VAL A 3 34.23 10.44 -11.90
N GLN A 4 33.86 9.86 -10.76
CA GLN A 4 33.06 8.64 -10.72
C GLN A 4 31.64 9.00 -11.18
N SER A 5 31.31 8.61 -12.41
CA SER A 5 29.95 8.71 -12.93
C SER A 5 29.05 7.74 -12.17
N PHE A 6 28.08 8.25 -11.41
CA PHE A 6 26.97 7.46 -10.90
C PHE A 6 26.09 7.04 -12.09
N VAL A 7 26.42 5.91 -12.72
CA VAL A 7 25.59 5.31 -13.76
C VAL A 7 24.31 4.82 -13.11
N ASN A 8 23.27 5.61 -13.37
CA ASN A 8 21.90 5.52 -12.90
C ASN A 8 21.35 4.08 -12.82
N LYS A 9 20.83 3.71 -11.64
CA LYS A 9 20.11 2.46 -11.37
C LYS A 9 18.98 2.28 -12.40
N ARG A 10 19.13 1.29 -13.31
CA ARG A 10 18.11 0.75 -14.24
C ARG A 10 16.97 1.73 -14.58
N LYS A 11 17.22 2.63 -15.53
CA LYS A 11 16.17 3.45 -16.17
C LYS A 11 15.05 2.51 -16.63
N LYS A 12 13.85 2.68 -16.06
CA LYS A 12 12.64 1.96 -16.50
C LYS A 12 12.41 2.37 -17.96
N THR A 13 12.55 1.43 -18.88
CA THR A 13 12.57 1.68 -20.33
C THR A 13 11.27 2.28 -20.87
N PHE A 14 10.17 2.17 -20.12
CA PHE A 14 8.82 2.60 -20.54
C PHE A 14 8.30 3.86 -19.82
N ILE A 15 8.86 4.24 -18.67
CA ILE A 15 8.40 5.42 -17.91
C ILE A 15 9.05 6.67 -18.48
N GLY A 16 8.22 7.56 -19.03
CA GLY A 16 8.63 8.80 -19.68
C GLY A 16 8.67 8.74 -21.22
N LEU A 17 8.44 7.58 -21.83
CA LEU A 17 8.19 7.49 -23.27
C LEU A 17 6.71 7.81 -23.56
N PRO A 18 6.40 8.59 -24.61
CA PRO A 18 5.02 8.73 -25.07
C PRO A 18 4.47 7.38 -25.53
N ALA A 19 3.16 7.21 -25.45
CA ALA A 19 2.52 6.00 -25.95
C ALA A 19 2.83 5.81 -27.46
N PRO A 20 3.15 4.59 -27.92
CA PRO A 20 3.37 4.32 -29.33
C PRO A 20 2.16 4.70 -30.19
N LEU A 21 2.39 5.14 -31.42
CA LEU A 21 1.33 5.52 -32.34
C LEU A 21 0.42 4.32 -32.64
N GLY A 22 -0.88 4.47 -32.44
CA GLY A 22 -1.87 3.40 -32.64
C GLY A 22 -2.03 2.43 -31.48
N TYR A 23 -1.33 2.64 -30.35
CA TYR A 23 -1.53 1.84 -29.15
C TYR A 23 -2.94 2.04 -28.56
N VAL A 24 -3.68 0.94 -28.44
CA VAL A 24 -4.95 0.87 -27.72
C VAL A 24 -4.69 0.18 -26.37
N PRO A 25 -4.95 0.84 -25.23
CA PRO A 25 -4.74 0.25 -23.92
C PRO A 25 -5.59 -1.02 -23.74
N GLY A 26 -5.02 -2.04 -23.10
CA GLY A 26 -5.68 -3.34 -22.88
C GLY A 26 -5.63 -4.28 -24.09
N LEU A 27 -5.82 -3.76 -25.31
CA LEU A 27 -5.90 -4.58 -26.53
C LEU A 27 -4.58 -5.31 -26.84
N GLY A 28 -3.44 -4.62 -26.80
CA GLY A 28 -2.12 -5.22 -27.04
C GLY A 28 -1.67 -6.22 -25.96
N ARG A 29 -2.33 -6.23 -24.80
CA ARG A 29 -2.15 -7.22 -23.73
C ARG A 29 -3.09 -8.43 -23.89
N GLY A 30 -4.03 -8.39 -24.85
CA GLY A 30 -5.11 -9.37 -24.97
C GLY A 30 -6.15 -9.26 -23.86
N ALA A 31 -6.27 -8.10 -23.20
CA ALA A 31 -7.31 -7.88 -22.21
C ALA A 31 -8.66 -7.72 -22.91
N THR A 32 -9.59 -8.61 -22.62
CA THR A 32 -11.00 -8.53 -23.01
C THR A 32 -11.82 -8.39 -21.75
N GLY A 33 -12.79 -7.48 -21.71
CA GLY A 33 -13.75 -7.38 -20.60
C GLY A 33 -14.51 -8.70 -20.46
N PHE A 34 -14.80 -9.11 -19.22
CA PHE A 34 -15.69 -10.25 -19.01
C PHE A 34 -17.07 -9.87 -19.53
N THR A 35 -17.59 -10.63 -20.49
CA THR A 35 -18.94 -10.42 -21.00
C THR A 35 -19.93 -10.78 -19.90
N THR A 36 -20.62 -9.80 -19.33
CA THR A 36 -21.68 -10.07 -18.36
C THR A 36 -22.98 -10.41 -19.09
N ARG A 37 -23.96 -10.99 -18.39
CA ARG A 37 -25.29 -11.30 -18.94
C ARG A 37 -25.98 -10.05 -19.53
N SER A 38 -25.62 -8.86 -19.05
CA SER A 38 -26.14 -7.58 -19.54
C SER A 38 -25.52 -7.16 -20.88
N ASP A 39 -24.27 -7.55 -21.17
CA ASP A 39 -23.55 -7.16 -22.40
C ASP A 39 -23.97 -7.98 -23.64
N ILE A 40 -24.42 -9.22 -23.44
CA ILE A 40 -24.68 -10.15 -24.54
C ILE A 40 -26.07 -9.97 -25.17
N GLY A 41 -26.98 -9.25 -24.51
CA GLY A 41 -28.37 -9.14 -24.96
C GLY A 41 -29.07 -10.51 -25.10
N PRO A 42 -30.30 -10.56 -25.64
CA PRO A 42 -30.97 -11.84 -25.92
C PRO A 42 -30.26 -12.56 -27.07
N ALA A 43 -29.58 -13.66 -26.73
CA ALA A 43 -29.04 -14.71 -27.61
C ALA A 43 -28.03 -14.25 -28.69
N ARG A 44 -26.73 -14.30 -28.36
CA ARG A 44 -25.68 -14.56 -29.36
C ARG A 44 -25.26 -16.03 -29.27
N ASP A 45 -25.18 -16.70 -30.42
CA ASP A 45 -24.69 -18.06 -30.52
C ASP A 45 -23.18 -18.13 -30.22
N ALA A 46 -22.74 -19.22 -29.60
CA ALA A 46 -21.39 -19.40 -29.05
C ALA A 46 -20.25 -19.45 -30.09
N ASP A 47 -20.58 -19.43 -31.39
CA ASP A 47 -19.63 -19.47 -32.51
C ASP A 47 -19.28 -18.09 -33.08
N ASP A 48 -19.86 -17.02 -32.53
CA ASP A 48 -19.67 -15.66 -33.03
C ASP A 48 -18.45 -14.98 -32.37
N ILE A 49 -17.26 -15.55 -32.61
CA ILE A 49 -15.99 -14.90 -32.28
C ILE A 49 -15.71 -13.89 -33.41
N PRO A 50 -15.66 -12.57 -33.14
CA PRO A 50 -15.32 -11.62 -34.18
C PRO A 50 -13.83 -11.78 -34.54
N GLU A 51 -13.56 -12.38 -35.69
CA GLU A 51 -12.27 -12.39 -36.41
C GLU A 51 -11.82 -10.95 -36.76
N ASP A 52 -12.72 -9.98 -36.70
CA ASP A 52 -12.43 -8.58 -37.01
C ASP A 52 -11.92 -7.78 -35.78
N ARG A 53 -10.81 -8.26 -35.21
CA ARG A 53 -10.03 -7.53 -34.18
C ARG A 53 -9.13 -6.42 -34.78
N HIS A 54 -9.29 -6.10 -36.06
CA HIS A 54 -8.45 -5.15 -36.80
C HIS A 54 -9.24 -4.06 -37.54
N ALA A 55 -10.39 -3.65 -37.02
CA ALA A 55 -10.96 -2.36 -37.43
C ALA A 55 -9.98 -1.23 -37.09
N PRO A 56 -9.59 -0.36 -38.06
CA PRO A 56 -8.74 0.79 -37.76
C PRO A 56 -9.42 1.65 -36.69
N PRO A 57 -8.68 2.14 -35.69
CA PRO A 57 -9.28 2.90 -34.60
C PRO A 57 -10.00 4.09 -35.20
N ASN A 58 -11.32 4.12 -35.05
CA ASN A 58 -12.12 5.29 -35.34
C ASN A 58 -11.52 6.42 -34.50
N LYS A 59 -10.90 7.42 -35.14
CA LYS A 59 -10.36 8.62 -34.50
C LYS A 59 -11.53 9.47 -34.00
N LYS A 60 -12.31 8.95 -33.07
CA LYS A 60 -13.10 9.79 -32.19
C LYS A 60 -12.11 10.44 -31.24
N ASN A 61 -12.16 11.75 -31.14
CA ASN A 61 -11.30 12.51 -30.25
C ASN A 61 -11.43 11.92 -28.86
N LYS A 62 -10.31 11.81 -28.16
CA LYS A 62 -10.21 11.18 -26.83
C LYS A 62 -11.07 11.89 -25.77
N GLN A 63 -11.59 13.08 -26.07
CA GLN A 63 -12.52 13.83 -25.23
C GLN A 63 -13.90 13.16 -25.15
N ASP A 64 -14.44 12.65 -26.26
CA ASP A 64 -15.82 12.13 -26.28
C ASP A 64 -15.98 10.75 -25.62
N LYS A 65 -14.88 10.05 -25.31
CA LYS A 65 -14.91 8.73 -24.65
C LYS A 65 -14.66 8.78 -23.15
N GLU A 66 -14.11 9.88 -22.62
CA GLU A 66 -14.01 10.09 -21.17
C GLU A 66 -15.33 10.64 -20.59
N GLU A 67 -16.29 11.04 -21.45
CA GLU A 67 -17.60 11.61 -21.06
C GLU A 67 -18.74 10.58 -20.91
N GLU A 68 -18.42 9.27 -21.04
CA GLU A 68 -19.44 8.21 -21.20
C GLU A 68 -19.24 6.98 -20.32
N GLU A 69 -18.33 7.01 -19.34
CA GLU A 69 -18.35 6.05 -18.25
C GLU A 69 -19.06 6.74 -17.07
N GLU A 70 -20.37 6.47 -16.94
CA GLU A 70 -21.09 6.76 -15.70
C GLU A 70 -20.26 6.21 -14.54
N ASP A 71 -19.91 7.07 -13.57
CA ASP A 71 -19.11 6.67 -12.41
C ASP A 71 -19.98 5.82 -11.48
N LEU A 72 -20.17 4.56 -11.86
CA LEU A 72 -20.98 3.56 -11.16
C LEU A 72 -20.21 2.91 -9.99
N ASN A 73 -19.26 3.64 -9.42
CA ASN A 73 -18.54 3.21 -8.23
C ASN A 73 -19.41 3.42 -6.98
N ASP A 74 -19.32 2.50 -6.02
CA ASP A 74 -19.98 2.60 -4.70
C ASP A 74 -19.63 3.92 -3.98
N ALA A 75 -18.47 4.52 -4.25
CA ALA A 75 -18.10 5.83 -3.69
C ALA A 75 -18.97 7.00 -4.20
N ASN A 76 -19.54 6.86 -5.40
CA ASN A 76 -20.44 7.82 -6.01
C ASN A 76 -21.92 7.46 -5.73
N TYR A 77 -22.22 6.25 -5.23
CA TYR A 77 -23.57 5.82 -4.90
C TYR A 77 -23.95 6.24 -3.47
N ASP A 78 -25.08 6.93 -3.35
CA ASP A 78 -25.78 7.20 -2.09
C ASP A 78 -27.10 6.42 -2.05
N GLU A 79 -27.47 5.86 -0.89
CA GLU A 79 -28.69 5.05 -0.75
C GLU A 79 -29.97 5.87 -0.94
N PHE A 80 -29.94 7.15 -0.55
CA PHE A 80 -31.08 8.03 -0.70
C PHE A 80 -31.15 8.67 -2.08
N SER A 81 -30.04 9.22 -2.56
CA SER A 81 -29.98 10.04 -3.77
C SER A 81 -29.60 9.27 -5.03
N GLY A 82 -29.18 8.00 -4.91
CA GLY A 82 -28.66 7.18 -6.02
C GLY A 82 -27.23 7.55 -6.40
N TYR A 83 -26.86 7.31 -7.66
CA TYR A 83 -25.54 7.72 -8.16
C TYR A 83 -25.43 9.24 -8.28
N GLY A 84 -24.33 9.79 -7.78
CA GLY A 84 -24.00 11.20 -7.91
C GLY A 84 -23.74 11.57 -9.37
N GLY A 85 -24.20 12.76 -9.75
CA GLY A 85 -24.12 13.28 -11.12
C GLY A 85 -25.48 13.74 -11.62
N SER A 86 -25.49 14.72 -12.54
CA SER A 86 -26.71 15.19 -13.19
C SER A 86 -26.86 14.50 -14.55
N LEU A 87 -27.96 13.78 -14.75
CA LEU A 87 -28.26 13.10 -16.01
C LEU A 87 -28.60 14.09 -17.15
N CYS A 88 -29.22 15.22 -16.82
CA CYS A 88 -29.75 16.17 -17.80
C CYS A 88 -28.71 17.17 -18.32
N SER A 89 -27.45 17.08 -17.89
CA SER A 89 -26.41 18.04 -18.29
C SER A 89 -25.92 17.85 -19.74
N LYS A 90 -26.34 16.79 -20.43
CA LYS A 90 -25.87 16.42 -21.78
C LYS A 90 -26.78 16.96 -22.90
N ASP A 91 -28.00 17.34 -22.57
CA ASP A 91 -28.96 17.83 -23.56
C ASP A 91 -28.58 19.25 -24.02
N PRO A 92 -28.89 19.64 -25.27
CA PRO A 92 -28.68 21.01 -25.74
C PRO A 92 -29.37 22.00 -24.80
N TYR A 93 -28.60 22.94 -24.27
CA TYR A 93 -29.09 23.94 -23.33
C TYR A 93 -29.29 25.26 -24.06
N ASP A 94 -30.55 25.64 -24.26
CA ASP A 94 -30.94 26.84 -24.97
C ASP A 94 -31.18 28.01 -24.00
N LYS A 95 -31.33 29.21 -24.55
CA LYS A 95 -31.58 30.42 -23.75
C LYS A 95 -32.89 30.33 -22.94
N ASP A 96 -33.88 29.64 -23.48
CA ASP A 96 -35.16 29.43 -22.79
C ASP A 96 -34.98 28.52 -21.56
N ASP A 97 -34.04 27.57 -21.59
CA ASP A 97 -33.70 26.73 -20.44
C ASP A 97 -32.99 27.53 -19.35
N GLU A 98 -32.09 28.45 -19.73
CA GLU A 98 -31.43 29.38 -18.78
C GLU A 98 -32.45 30.29 -18.08
N GLU A 99 -33.41 30.84 -18.83
CA GLU A 99 -34.47 31.66 -18.27
C GLU A 99 -35.40 30.84 -17.35
N ALA A 100 -35.70 29.59 -17.73
CA ALA A 100 -36.47 28.68 -16.90
C ALA A 100 -35.75 28.35 -15.59
N ASP A 101 -34.47 27.96 -15.64
CA ASP A 101 -33.66 27.66 -14.46
C ASP A 101 -33.54 28.87 -13.54
N ALA A 102 -33.36 30.08 -14.09
CA ALA A 102 -33.34 31.30 -13.29
C ALA A 102 -34.66 31.54 -12.54
N ILE A 103 -35.80 31.26 -13.18
CA ILE A 103 -37.13 31.38 -12.54
C ILE A 103 -37.30 30.32 -11.45
N TYR A 104 -36.96 29.06 -11.72
CA TYR A 104 -37.10 27.97 -10.73
C TYR A 104 -36.15 28.17 -9.55
N GLU A 105 -34.89 28.57 -9.79
CA GLU A 105 -33.93 28.89 -8.74
C GLU A 105 -34.41 30.07 -7.88
N ALA A 106 -35.04 31.08 -8.48
CA ALA A 106 -35.63 32.20 -7.74
C ALA A 106 -36.81 31.75 -6.86
N VAL A 107 -37.63 30.80 -7.33
CA VAL A 107 -38.70 30.21 -6.52
C VAL A 107 -38.12 29.46 -5.33
N ASP A 108 -37.11 28.61 -5.52
CA ASP A 108 -36.47 27.85 -4.44
C ASP A 108 -35.79 28.78 -3.42
N LYS A 109 -35.06 29.80 -3.91
CA LYS A 109 -34.47 30.84 -3.05
C LYS A 109 -35.54 31.52 -2.18
N ARG A 110 -36.66 31.91 -2.78
CA ARG A 110 -37.80 32.54 -2.07
C ARG A 110 -38.44 31.60 -1.05
N MET A 111 -38.54 30.31 -1.38
CA MET A 111 -39.07 29.31 -0.45
C MET A 111 -38.17 29.16 0.78
N ASP A 112 -36.86 29.28 0.60
CA ASP A 112 -35.88 29.19 1.67
C ASP A 112 -35.71 30.47 2.52
N GLU A 113 -36.04 31.65 1.97
CA GLU A 113 -35.87 32.96 2.60
C GLU A 113 -36.39 33.05 4.04
N LYS A 114 -37.55 32.45 4.34
CA LYS A 114 -38.22 32.56 5.66
C LYS A 114 -37.36 32.09 6.83
N ARG A 115 -36.42 31.17 6.61
CA ARG A 115 -35.50 30.66 7.65
C ARG A 115 -34.04 30.72 7.23
N LYS A 116 -33.75 31.33 6.08
CA LYS A 116 -32.42 31.36 5.47
C LYS A 116 -31.38 31.90 6.44
N GLU A 117 -31.58 33.09 6.97
CA GLU A 117 -30.64 33.75 7.88
C GLU A 117 -30.32 32.88 9.11
N ARG A 118 -31.33 32.36 9.80
CA ARG A 118 -31.12 31.50 10.98
C ARG A 118 -30.48 30.15 10.62
N ARG A 119 -30.84 29.57 9.47
CA ARG A 119 -30.29 28.28 9.01
C ARG A 119 -28.82 28.45 8.64
N GLU A 120 -28.50 29.48 7.88
CA GLU A 120 -27.14 29.81 7.45
C GLU A 120 -26.26 30.23 8.62
N GLU A 121 -26.78 31.03 9.56
CA GLU A 121 -26.05 31.42 10.77
C GLU A 121 -25.74 30.19 11.63
N LYS A 122 -26.71 29.31 11.88
CA LYS A 122 -26.47 28.05 12.59
C LYS A 122 -25.48 27.16 11.86
N LEU A 123 -25.67 26.96 10.55
CA LEU A 123 -24.77 26.16 9.73
C LEU A 123 -23.34 26.74 9.76
N LYS A 124 -23.19 28.07 9.73
CA LYS A 124 -21.90 28.75 9.83
C LYS A 124 -21.26 28.54 11.21
N ILE A 125 -22.02 28.71 12.29
CA ILE A 125 -21.54 28.47 13.66
C ILE A 125 -21.14 27.00 13.84
N ASP A 126 -21.95 26.07 13.33
CA ASP A 126 -21.70 24.63 13.43
C ASP A 126 -20.47 24.23 12.61
N ILE A 127 -20.30 24.76 11.40
CA ILE A 127 -19.10 24.55 10.59
C ILE A 127 -17.87 25.15 11.27
N GLU A 128 -17.98 26.36 11.83
CA GLU A 128 -16.88 27.01 12.52
C GLU A 128 -16.47 26.24 13.78
N LYS A 129 -17.45 25.83 14.60
CA LYS A 129 -17.23 24.98 15.77
C LYS A 129 -16.63 23.64 15.38
N PHE A 130 -17.15 22.98 14.35
CA PHE A 130 -16.62 21.72 13.84
C PHE A 130 -15.17 21.88 13.34
N ARG A 131 -14.86 22.99 12.68
CA ARG A 131 -13.51 23.29 12.21
C ARG A 131 -12.55 23.61 13.37
N GLN A 132 -13.04 24.21 14.44
CA GLN A 132 -12.26 24.44 15.67
C GLN A 132 -12.02 23.12 16.43
N GLU A 133 -13.03 22.26 16.55
CA GLU A 133 -12.96 20.97 17.25
C GLU A 133 -12.14 19.94 16.47
N ARG A 134 -12.35 19.87 15.15
CA ARG A 134 -11.72 18.90 14.24
C ARG A 134 -11.16 19.63 13.01
N PRO A 135 -10.08 20.41 13.16
CA PRO A 135 -9.45 21.07 12.02
C PRO A 135 -8.96 20.01 11.01
N LYS A 136 -9.09 20.33 9.71
CA LYS A 136 -8.57 19.46 8.65
C LYS A 136 -7.07 19.29 8.85
N ILE A 137 -6.52 18.10 8.61
CA ILE A 137 -5.08 17.81 8.75
C ILE A 137 -4.20 18.84 8.02
N GLN A 138 -4.59 19.23 6.81
CA GLN A 138 -3.89 20.27 6.04
C GLN A 138 -3.89 21.65 6.72
N GLN A 139 -4.92 21.98 7.50
CA GLN A 139 -5.01 23.24 8.25
C GLN A 139 -4.16 23.21 9.51
N GLN A 140 -4.07 22.06 10.18
CA GLN A 140 -3.20 21.85 11.35
C GLN A 140 -1.71 22.08 11.04
N PHE A 141 -1.30 21.84 9.79
CA PHE A 141 0.07 22.02 9.31
C PHE A 141 0.24 23.21 8.37
N SER A 142 -0.73 24.12 8.31
CA SER A 142 -0.69 25.26 7.39
C SER A 142 0.36 26.30 7.78
N ASP A 143 0.63 26.44 9.07
CA ASP A 143 1.71 27.20 9.67
C ASP A 143 3.08 26.58 9.33
N LEU A 144 3.29 25.29 9.60
CA LEU A 144 4.53 24.59 9.24
C LEU A 144 4.78 24.65 7.72
N LYS A 145 3.73 24.54 6.90
CA LYS A 145 3.84 24.67 5.45
C LYS A 145 4.27 26.08 5.03
N ARG A 146 3.87 27.13 5.74
CA ARG A 146 4.35 28.50 5.50
C ARG A 146 5.81 28.66 5.92
N ASP A 147 6.19 28.08 7.06
CA ASP A 147 7.57 28.12 7.53
C ASP A 147 8.54 27.39 6.59
N LEU A 148 8.07 26.33 5.90
CA LEU A 148 8.85 25.64 4.87
C LEU A 148 9.29 26.54 3.70
N VAL A 149 8.66 27.71 3.50
CA VAL A 149 9.09 28.69 2.49
C VAL A 149 10.47 29.27 2.81
N ASN A 150 10.85 29.33 4.10
CA ASN A 150 12.14 29.85 4.54
C ASN A 150 13.30 28.88 4.28
N VAL A 151 13.02 27.61 3.95
CA VAL A 151 14.04 26.59 3.68
C VAL A 151 14.60 26.76 2.27
N SER A 152 15.92 26.90 2.17
CA SER A 152 16.59 27.13 0.89
C SER A 152 16.58 25.88 0.01
N VAL A 153 16.66 26.05 -1.31
CA VAL A 153 16.75 24.93 -2.26
C VAL A 153 18.00 24.08 -2.01
N THR A 154 19.09 24.70 -1.52
CA THR A 154 20.30 23.98 -1.11
C THR A 154 20.03 23.04 0.07
N ASP A 155 19.26 23.47 1.07
CA ASP A 155 18.89 22.63 2.21
C ASP A 155 17.96 21.49 1.78
N TRP A 156 17.04 21.75 0.85
CA TRP A 156 16.21 20.72 0.22
C TRP A 156 17.02 19.65 -0.50
N ASN A 157 18.12 20.03 -1.17
CA ASN A 157 18.99 19.09 -1.86
C ASN A 157 19.87 18.28 -0.91
N ASN A 158 20.13 18.78 0.30
CA ASN A 158 20.99 18.16 1.30
C ASN A 158 20.20 17.32 2.33
N LEU A 159 18.91 17.09 2.12
CA LEU A 159 18.11 16.22 2.98
C LEU A 159 18.69 14.79 3.01
N PRO A 160 19.02 14.24 4.20
CA PRO A 160 19.53 12.87 4.30
C PRO A 160 18.43 11.85 3.98
N GLU A 161 18.82 10.70 3.42
CA GLU A 161 17.92 9.56 3.30
C GLU A 161 17.54 9.01 4.67
N VAL A 162 16.36 8.40 4.78
CA VAL A 162 15.93 7.62 5.96
C VAL A 162 16.88 6.45 6.22
N GLY A 163 17.97 6.69 6.95
CA GLY A 163 18.88 5.64 7.42
C GLY A 163 18.19 4.66 8.37
N ASP A 164 18.75 3.45 8.52
CA ASP A 164 18.25 2.46 9.48
C ASP A 164 18.70 2.81 10.91
N ALA A 165 18.08 3.83 11.50
CA ALA A 165 18.42 4.33 12.84
C ALA A 165 18.28 3.26 13.94
N ARG A 166 17.50 2.19 13.70
CA ARG A 166 17.20 1.14 14.69
C ARG A 166 17.72 -0.25 14.30
N ASN A 167 18.55 -0.35 13.26
CA ASN A 167 19.04 -1.60 12.67
C ASN A 167 17.95 -2.66 12.47
N ARG A 168 16.72 -2.24 12.11
CA ARG A 168 15.56 -3.15 11.98
C ARG A 168 15.85 -4.20 10.91
N LYS A 169 16.51 -3.82 9.81
CA LYS A 169 16.82 -4.74 8.71
C LYS A 169 17.74 -5.88 9.16
N GLN A 170 18.68 -5.58 10.05
CA GLN A 170 19.57 -6.60 10.64
C GLN A 170 18.85 -7.50 11.65
N ARG A 171 17.92 -6.95 12.41
CA ARG A 171 17.15 -7.68 13.43
C ARG A 171 16.08 -8.60 12.85
N THR A 172 15.43 -8.19 11.76
CA THR A 172 14.37 -8.97 11.09
C THR A 172 14.94 -10.01 10.10
N GLY A 173 16.25 -9.99 9.84
CA GLY A 173 16.90 -10.89 8.89
C GLY A 173 17.08 -12.34 9.35
N ARG A 174 16.83 -12.66 10.62
CA ARG A 174 16.77 -14.05 11.08
C ARG A 174 15.36 -14.59 10.88
N THR A 175 15.06 -15.00 9.65
CA THR A 175 13.96 -15.93 9.42
C THR A 175 14.31 -17.23 10.16
N GLU A 176 13.48 -17.64 11.12
CA GLU A 176 13.68 -18.89 11.86
C GLU A 176 13.73 -20.05 10.86
N LYS A 177 14.93 -20.61 10.65
CA LYS A 177 15.15 -21.81 9.85
C LYS A 177 15.05 -22.99 10.80
N PHE A 178 13.88 -23.60 10.85
CA PHE A 178 13.68 -24.83 11.59
C PHE A 178 14.37 -25.98 10.85
N THR A 179 15.47 -26.48 11.39
CA THR A 179 16.13 -27.70 10.92
C THR A 179 15.71 -28.88 11.80
N PRO A 180 15.55 -30.09 11.24
CA PRO A 180 15.29 -31.27 12.04
C PRO A 180 16.41 -31.46 13.08
N VAL A 181 16.01 -31.83 14.30
CA VAL A 181 16.95 -32.11 15.39
C VAL A 181 17.76 -33.36 15.03
N PRO A 182 19.09 -33.38 15.19
CA PRO A 182 19.88 -34.57 14.89
C PRO A 182 19.62 -35.69 15.91
N ASP A 183 19.61 -36.94 15.43
CA ASP A 183 19.34 -38.14 16.23
C ASP A 183 20.33 -38.33 17.40
N SER A 184 21.49 -37.67 17.38
CA SER A 184 22.45 -37.67 18.48
C SER A 184 21.88 -37.03 19.76
N VAL A 185 20.97 -36.06 19.64
CA VAL A 185 20.28 -35.46 20.79
C VAL A 185 19.28 -36.46 21.40
N LEU A 186 18.59 -37.23 20.56
CA LEU A 186 17.69 -38.30 21.00
C LEU A 186 18.46 -39.46 21.63
N ALA A 187 19.58 -39.87 21.03
CA ALA A 187 20.46 -40.91 21.55
C ALA A 187 21.05 -40.52 22.91
N ARG A 188 21.45 -39.25 23.09
CA ARG A 188 21.94 -38.74 24.37
C ARG A 188 20.85 -38.70 25.42
N ALA A 189 19.63 -38.26 25.07
CA ALA A 189 18.50 -38.25 25.99
C ALA A 189 18.09 -39.68 26.39
N ALA A 190 18.10 -40.61 25.44
CA ALA A 190 17.86 -42.03 25.67
C ALA A 190 18.93 -42.64 26.59
N ALA A 191 20.21 -42.32 26.39
CA ALA A 191 21.29 -42.77 27.25
C ALA A 191 21.26 -42.16 28.65
N GLN A 192 20.85 -40.89 28.80
CA GLN A 192 20.71 -40.24 30.10
C GLN A 192 19.54 -40.79 30.91
N ASN A 193 18.42 -41.15 30.26
CA ASN A 193 17.31 -41.83 30.92
C ASN A 193 17.48 -43.35 30.99
N SER A 194 18.50 -43.91 30.33
CA SER A 194 18.87 -45.30 30.47
C SER A 194 19.58 -45.49 31.81
N MET A 195 18.83 -45.95 32.81
CA MET A 195 19.43 -46.58 33.98
C MET A 195 20.06 -47.90 33.52
N ASN A 196 21.36 -47.88 33.24
CA ASN A 196 22.16 -49.07 32.98
C ASN A 196 22.07 -49.99 34.22
N SER A 197 21.29 -51.06 34.11
CA SER A 197 21.14 -52.08 35.15
C SER A 197 22.21 -53.19 35.08
N SER A 198 23.14 -53.10 34.13
CA SER A 198 24.28 -53.99 34.00
C SER A 198 25.59 -53.21 33.92
N ILE A 199 26.56 -53.64 34.71
CA ILE A 199 27.95 -53.15 34.70
C ILE A 199 28.69 -53.93 33.61
N SER A 200 29.50 -53.25 32.79
CA SER A 200 30.30 -53.91 31.74
C SER A 200 31.20 -55.01 32.35
N GLU A 201 31.39 -56.14 31.66
CA GLU A 201 32.26 -57.25 32.14
C GLU A 201 33.70 -56.77 32.44
N GLN A 202 34.13 -55.70 31.77
CA GLN A 202 35.44 -55.10 31.97
C GLN A 202 35.54 -54.31 33.28
N ASP A 203 34.48 -53.59 33.66
CA ASP A 203 34.42 -52.87 34.94
C ASP A 203 34.25 -53.82 36.14
N GLN A 204 33.56 -54.96 35.95
CA GLN A 204 33.42 -55.98 36.99
C GLN A 204 34.74 -56.70 37.29
N LYS A 205 35.58 -56.92 36.26
CA LYS A 205 36.82 -57.69 36.40
C LYS A 205 37.99 -56.88 36.97
N TYR A 206 38.01 -55.57 36.77
CA TYR A 206 39.15 -54.72 37.13
C TYR A 206 38.90 -53.73 38.28
N GLY A 207 37.72 -53.77 38.93
CA GLY A 207 37.53 -53.21 40.27
C GLY A 207 38.10 -51.81 40.48
N GLY A 208 37.44 -50.79 39.94
CA GLY A 208 37.75 -49.39 40.25
C GLY A 208 38.64 -48.69 39.24
N LEU A 209 38.40 -47.38 39.13
CA LEU A 209 38.99 -46.45 38.18
C LEU A 209 40.52 -46.37 38.35
N ALA A 210 41.27 -47.29 37.73
CA ALA A 210 42.70 -47.13 37.53
C ALA A 210 42.91 -46.13 36.38
N THR A 211 42.85 -44.83 36.69
CA THR A 211 43.43 -43.80 35.83
C THR A 211 44.94 -44.05 35.75
N PRO A 212 45.54 -44.30 34.56
CA PRO A 212 46.98 -44.31 34.46
C PRO A 212 47.49 -42.90 34.78
N PHE A 213 48.29 -42.82 35.83
CA PHE A 213 49.09 -41.67 36.23
C PHE A 213 49.77 -41.06 35.00
N GLY A 214 49.35 -39.86 34.57
CA GLY A 214 49.98 -39.17 33.44
C GLY A 214 49.20 -38.11 32.66
N ALA A 215 48.08 -37.58 33.14
CA ALA A 215 47.34 -36.52 32.42
C ALA A 215 47.13 -35.26 33.27
N ILE A 216 48.11 -34.36 33.19
CA ILE A 216 48.03 -32.89 33.23
C ILE A 216 46.63 -32.29 33.49
N THR A 217 46.40 -31.83 34.70
CA THR A 217 45.34 -30.89 35.08
C THR A 217 45.63 -29.50 34.50
N PRO A 218 44.69 -28.84 33.78
CA PRO A 218 44.82 -27.42 33.47
C PRO A 218 44.41 -26.60 34.69
N LEU A 219 45.42 -25.99 35.31
CA LEU A 219 45.32 -24.90 36.28
C LEU A 219 44.73 -23.66 35.58
N GLY A 220 43.57 -23.17 36.02
CA GLY A 220 43.03 -21.92 35.46
C GLY A 220 41.59 -21.59 35.84
N SER A 221 41.29 -21.40 37.12
CA SER A 221 40.08 -20.70 37.58
C SER A 221 40.49 -19.41 38.30
N ALA A 222 40.72 -18.34 37.56
CA ALA A 222 40.87 -17.00 38.11
C ALA A 222 39.47 -16.39 38.30
N THR A 223 39.17 -16.00 39.54
CA THR A 223 37.99 -15.24 39.95
C THR A 223 38.13 -13.77 39.52
N PRO A 224 37.06 -13.09 39.05
CA PRO A 224 37.12 -11.65 38.79
C PRO A 224 36.86 -10.86 40.09
N SER A 225 37.79 -9.99 40.47
CA SER A 225 37.57 -8.96 41.50
C SER A 225 36.82 -7.78 40.90
N ARG A 226 35.72 -7.41 41.55
CA ARG A 226 34.90 -6.21 41.31
C ARG A 226 35.42 -5.09 42.21
N SER A 227 35.90 -4.00 41.62
CA SER A 227 36.26 -2.76 42.32
C SER A 227 35.16 -1.72 42.10
N GLU A 228 34.52 -1.32 43.18
CA GLU A 228 33.72 -0.10 43.30
C GLU A 228 34.62 1.00 43.89
N GLU A 229 34.78 2.10 43.14
CA GLU A 229 34.90 3.49 43.59
C GLU A 229 34.58 4.41 42.40
#